data_AF-A0AAX1FQS0-F1
#
_entry.id   AF-A0AAX1FQS0-F1
#
_cell.length_a   1.000
_cell.length_b   1.000
_cell.length_c   1.000
_cell.angle_alpha   90.00
_cell.angle_beta   90.00
_cell.angle_gamma   90.00
#
_symmetry.space_group_name_H-M   'P 1'
#
loop_
_entity.id
_entity.type
_entity.pdbx_description
1 polymer ?
#
loop_
_entity_poly.entity_id
_entity_poly.type
_entity_poly.pdbx_seq_one_letter_code
_entity_poly.pdbx_strand_id
1 'polypeptide(L)'
;MSDSLKFGVYALYAVLIGGMLIFAFWMKRTRDHRITELQADLKSKVEAGFELSSKDIVVIGRAHNLSAQNSRAALYRVYKDIKTPEEFEKLKGLVSEIEKEEPFDTMPDEVKPSLLRVTELAFKSGEESDKHILTPITNLLTKYQELQEEQKKTRKQTNTAYLLTIVSFIVGAVSLYFAVTAPTASEIASQLGAIK
;
A
#
# COMPACT_ATOMS: atom_id res chain seq x y z
N MET A 1 18.98 21.62 36.43
CA MET A 1 18.71 20.63 35.37
C MET A 1 19.96 20.55 34.51
N SER A 2 20.67 19.43 34.46
CA SER A 2 21.86 19.35 33.62
C SER A 2 21.46 19.46 32.16
N ASP A 3 22.18 20.25 31.36
CA ASP A 3 21.89 20.41 29.93
C ASP A 3 21.78 19.06 29.20
N SER A 4 22.50 18.04 29.69
CA SER A 4 22.45 16.66 29.22
C SER A 4 21.03 16.07 29.15
N LEU A 5 20.13 16.45 30.06
CA LEU A 5 18.76 15.89 30.11
C LEU A 5 17.83 16.51 29.05
N LYS A 6 18.00 17.81 28.76
CA LYS A 6 17.30 18.48 27.64
C LYS A 6 17.78 17.93 26.30
N PHE A 7 19.10 17.79 26.15
CA PHE A 7 19.70 17.20 24.96
C PHE A 7 19.23 15.75 24.73
N GLY A 8 19.06 14.96 25.81
CA GLY A 8 18.50 13.61 25.72
C GLY A 8 17.08 13.55 25.15
N VAL A 9 16.21 14.50 25.53
CA VAL A 9 14.82 14.56 25.03
C VAL A 9 14.78 15.02 23.56
N TYR A 10 15.55 16.05 23.18
CA TYR A 10 15.64 16.47 21.78
C TYR A 10 16.23 15.38 20.89
N ALA A 11 17.23 14.64 21.39
CA ALA A 11 17.79 13.49 20.68
C ALA A 11 16.76 12.38 20.48
N LEU A 12 15.93 12.09 21.50
CA LEU A 12 14.84 11.10 21.39
C LEU A 12 13.83 11.47 20.29
N TYR A 13 13.39 12.74 20.27
CA TYR A 13 12.48 13.23 19.23
C TYR A 13 13.11 13.17 17.83
N ALA A 14 14.37 13.55 17.70
CA ALA A 14 15.10 13.48 16.43
C ALA A 14 15.20 12.04 15.91
N VAL A 15 15.45 11.06 16.80
CA VAL A 15 15.51 9.64 16.45
C VAL A 15 14.13 9.10 16.03
N LEU A 16 13.06 9.47 16.74
CA LEU A 16 11.70 9.02 16.40
C LEU A 16 11.23 9.57 15.05
N ILE A 17 11.41 10.88 14.82
CA ILE A 17 11.01 11.53 13.56
C ILE A 17 11.89 11.06 12.40
N GLY A 18 13.22 11.00 12.61
CA GLY A 18 14.17 10.49 11.63
C GLY A 18 13.89 9.04 11.25
N GLY A 19 13.63 8.18 12.24
CA GLY A 19 13.27 6.78 12.04
C GLY A 19 11.98 6.62 11.23
N MET A 20 10.94 7.43 11.51
CA MET A 20 9.69 7.40 10.76
C MET A 20 9.88 7.79 9.29
N LEU A 21 10.68 8.83 9.01
CA LEU A 21 10.98 9.27 7.64
C LEU A 21 11.79 8.24 6.86
N ILE A 22 12.81 7.65 7.49
CA ILE A 22 13.62 6.58 6.88
C ILE A 22 12.75 5.37 6.57
N PHE A 23 11.88 4.96 7.50
CA PHE A 23 10.97 3.83 7.30
C PHE A 23 9.99 4.08 6.15
N ALA A 24 9.39 5.27 6.08
CA ALA A 24 8.49 5.64 4.98
C ALA A 24 9.21 5.64 3.62
N PHE A 25 10.43 6.18 3.57
CA PHE A 25 11.25 6.16 2.37
C PHE A 25 11.64 4.73 1.94
N TRP A 26 12.02 3.89 2.90
CA TRP A 26 12.37 2.49 2.64
C TRP A 26 11.18 1.67 2.12
N MET A 27 9.99 1.86 2.69
CA MET A 27 8.76 1.20 2.24
C MET A 27 8.38 1.61 0.82
N LYS A 28 8.57 2.88 0.45
CA LYS A 28 8.35 3.35 -0.93
C LYS A 28 9.37 2.72 -1.89
N ARG A 29 10.66 2.79 -1.56
CA ARG A 29 11.75 2.27 -2.40
C ARG A 29 11.66 0.77 -2.64
N THR A 30 11.33 0.00 -1.60
CA THR A 30 11.16 -1.46 -1.72
C THR A 30 10.00 -1.84 -2.64
N ARG A 31 8.90 -1.09 -2.60
CA ARG A 31 7.77 -1.30 -3.51
C ARG A 31 8.14 -1.01 -4.96
N ASP A 32 8.80 0.12 -5.19
CA ASP A 32 9.23 0.50 -6.54
C ASP A 32 10.22 -0.51 -7.13
N HIS A 33 11.14 -1.02 -6.30
CA HIS A 33 12.08 -2.06 -6.72
C HIS A 33 11.40 -3.35 -7.18
N ARG A 34 10.40 -3.84 -6.41
CA ARG A 34 9.61 -5.03 -6.77
C ARG A 34 8.85 -4.87 -8.09
N ILE A 35 8.35 -3.67 -8.36
CA ILE A 35 7.68 -3.38 -9.64
C ILE A 35 8.69 -3.42 -10.78
N THR A 36 9.88 -2.85 -10.59
CA THR A 36 10.96 -2.91 -11.60
C THR A 36 11.46 -4.32 -11.85
N GLU A 37 11.57 -5.16 -10.82
CA GLU A 37 11.92 -6.58 -10.98
C GLU A 37 10.86 -7.33 -11.78
N LEU A 38 9.57 -7.11 -11.48
CA LEU A 38 8.49 -7.69 -12.28
C LEU A 38 8.55 -7.23 -13.74
N GLN A 39 8.85 -5.96 -14.00
CA GLN A 39 9.00 -5.45 -15.37
C GLN A 39 10.13 -6.17 -16.13
N ALA A 40 11.28 -6.37 -15.48
CA ALA A 40 12.41 -7.07 -16.05
C ALA A 40 12.07 -8.54 -16.35
N ASP A 41 11.40 -9.22 -15.43
CA ASP A 41 10.93 -10.60 -15.61
C ASP A 41 9.94 -10.71 -16.78
N LEU A 42 8.94 -9.85 -16.82
CA LEU A 42 7.95 -9.84 -17.91
C LEU A 42 8.62 -9.60 -19.26
N LYS A 43 9.53 -8.63 -19.33
CA LYS A 43 10.28 -8.33 -20.56
C LYS A 43 11.12 -9.52 -21.01
N SER A 44 11.87 -10.15 -20.10
CA SER A 44 12.69 -11.32 -20.42
C SER A 44 11.86 -12.51 -20.92
N LYS A 45 10.66 -12.72 -20.37
CA LYS A 45 9.75 -13.80 -20.78
C LYS A 45 9.13 -13.54 -22.15
N VAL A 46 8.80 -12.28 -22.47
CA VAL A 46 8.32 -11.88 -23.79
C VAL A 46 9.42 -12.04 -24.85
N GLU A 47 10.64 -11.60 -24.54
CA GLU A 47 11.81 -11.75 -25.42
C GLU A 47 12.17 -13.22 -25.66
N ALA A 48 12.04 -14.06 -24.64
CA ALA A 48 12.23 -15.51 -24.75
C ALA A 48 11.07 -16.24 -25.48
N GLY A 49 10.02 -15.52 -25.87
CA GLY A 49 8.92 -16.07 -26.66
C GLY A 49 7.90 -16.90 -25.88
N PHE A 50 7.80 -16.73 -24.55
CA PHE A 50 6.73 -17.37 -23.78
C PHE A 50 5.37 -16.75 -24.12
N GLU A 51 4.38 -17.60 -24.38
CA GLU A 51 2.97 -17.18 -24.43
C GLU A 51 2.48 -16.99 -22.99
N LEU A 52 2.37 -15.73 -22.57
CA LEU A 52 1.87 -15.35 -21.25
C LEU A 52 0.36 -15.10 -21.33
N SER A 53 -0.39 -15.56 -20.34
CA SER A 53 -1.79 -15.14 -20.13
C SER A 53 -1.91 -14.00 -19.11
N SER A 54 -3.08 -13.35 -19.07
CA SER A 54 -3.46 -12.39 -18.01
C SER A 54 -3.22 -12.95 -16.59
N LYS A 55 -3.52 -14.25 -16.39
CA LYS A 55 -3.40 -14.95 -15.12
C LYS A 55 -1.95 -15.14 -14.71
N ASP A 56 -1.07 -15.44 -15.67
CA ASP A 56 0.35 -15.64 -15.41
C ASP A 56 1.01 -14.36 -14.90
N ILE A 57 0.63 -13.18 -15.43
CA ILE A 57 1.12 -11.89 -14.94
C ILE A 57 0.74 -11.67 -13.47
N VAL A 58 -0.50 -12.00 -13.11
CA VAL A 58 -0.96 -11.86 -11.72
C VAL A 58 -0.21 -12.84 -10.81
N VAL A 59 0.02 -14.07 -11.25
CA VAL A 59 0.76 -15.08 -10.48
C VAL A 59 2.23 -14.70 -10.30
N ILE A 60 2.91 -14.25 -11.36
CA ILE A 60 4.30 -13.77 -11.30
C ILE A 60 4.38 -12.54 -10.39
N GLY A 61 3.44 -11.60 -10.51
CA GLY A 61 3.41 -10.44 -9.62
C GLY A 61 3.12 -10.79 -8.16
N ARG A 62 2.31 -11.82 -7.87
CA ARG A 62 2.13 -12.34 -6.50
C ARG A 62 3.46 -12.87 -5.94
N ALA A 63 4.30 -13.52 -6.75
CA ALA A 63 5.64 -13.94 -6.33
C ALA A 63 6.54 -12.74 -5.92
N HIS A 64 6.33 -11.58 -6.55
CA HIS A 64 6.96 -10.30 -6.20
C HIS A 64 6.25 -9.53 -5.07
N ASN A 65 5.28 -10.14 -4.37
CA ASN A 65 4.44 -9.51 -3.35
C ASN A 65 3.66 -8.27 -3.86
N LEU A 66 3.22 -8.30 -5.12
CA LEU A 66 2.41 -7.26 -5.75
C LEU A 66 0.94 -7.69 -5.82
N SER A 67 0.04 -6.70 -5.75
CA SER A 67 -1.39 -6.91 -6.02
C SER A 67 -1.64 -7.07 -7.53
N ALA A 68 -2.75 -7.69 -7.92
CA ALA A 68 -3.13 -7.86 -9.33
C ALA A 68 -3.09 -6.54 -10.12
N GLN A 69 -3.59 -5.45 -9.53
CA GLN A 69 -3.53 -4.10 -10.10
C GLN A 69 -2.10 -3.62 -10.35
N ASN A 70 -1.18 -3.81 -9.39
CA ASN A 70 0.22 -3.42 -9.55
C ASN A 70 0.95 -4.30 -10.58
N SER A 71 0.59 -5.58 -10.68
CA SER A 71 1.13 -6.50 -11.68
C SER A 71 0.72 -6.09 -13.10
N ARG A 72 -0.54 -5.69 -13.29
CA ARG A 72 -1.07 -5.17 -14.57
C ARG A 72 -0.48 -3.81 -14.92
N ALA A 73 -0.31 -2.93 -13.92
CA ALA A 73 0.40 -1.67 -14.10
C ALA A 73 1.86 -1.86 -14.54
N ALA A 74 2.53 -2.92 -14.08
CA ALA A 74 3.86 -3.28 -14.57
C ALA A 74 3.82 -3.69 -16.05
N LEU A 75 2.82 -4.49 -16.47
CA LEU A 75 2.62 -4.82 -17.88
C LEU A 75 2.39 -3.56 -18.73
N TYR A 76 1.52 -2.63 -18.32
CA TYR A 76 1.29 -1.40 -19.10
C TYR A 76 2.56 -0.58 -19.30
N ARG A 77 3.44 -0.57 -18.30
CA ARG A 77 4.75 0.08 -18.43
C ARG A 77 5.66 -0.67 -19.41
N VAL A 78 5.68 -2.00 -19.38
CA VAL A 78 6.38 -2.81 -20.39
C VAL A 78 5.83 -2.53 -21.78
N TYR A 79 4.50 -2.49 -21.93
CA TYR A 79 3.81 -2.18 -23.18
C TYR A 79 4.14 -0.79 -23.73
N LYS A 80 4.21 0.21 -22.85
CA LYS A 80 4.61 1.58 -23.19
C LYS A 80 6.07 1.67 -23.70
N ASP A 81 6.95 0.80 -23.21
CA ASP A 81 8.40 0.85 -23.49
C ASP A 81 8.82 -0.03 -24.69
N ILE A 82 7.87 -0.66 -25.40
CA ILE A 82 8.12 -1.49 -26.59
C ILE A 82 8.71 -0.65 -27.73
N LYS A 83 9.65 -1.24 -28.47
CA LYS A 83 10.30 -0.60 -29.62
C LYS A 83 10.08 -1.35 -30.94
N THR A 84 9.64 -2.60 -30.91
CA THR A 84 9.47 -3.42 -32.12
C THR A 84 8.00 -3.71 -32.43
N PRO A 85 7.61 -3.77 -33.72
CA PRO A 85 6.23 -4.08 -34.11
C PRO A 85 5.75 -5.48 -33.69
N GLU A 86 6.65 -6.46 -33.66
CA GLU A 86 6.33 -7.85 -33.30
C GLU A 86 6.01 -8.01 -31.80
N GLU A 87 6.79 -7.36 -30.94
CA GLU A 87 6.51 -7.31 -29.50
C GLU A 87 5.21 -6.55 -29.20
N PHE A 88 4.92 -5.50 -29.98
CA PHE A 88 3.71 -4.70 -29.83
C PHE A 88 2.45 -5.53 -30.06
N GLU A 89 2.36 -6.26 -31.17
CA GLU A 89 1.18 -7.10 -31.43
C GLU A 89 1.02 -8.25 -30.42
N LYS A 90 2.14 -8.84 -29.95
CA LYS A 90 2.10 -9.86 -28.88
C LYS A 90 1.54 -9.30 -27.57
N LEU A 91 2.05 -8.14 -27.13
CA LEU A 91 1.62 -7.53 -25.86
C LEU A 91 0.24 -6.90 -25.95
N LYS A 92 -0.20 -6.46 -27.14
CA LYS A 92 -1.55 -5.93 -27.39
C LYS A 92 -2.64 -6.97 -27.14
N GLY A 93 -2.40 -8.24 -27.49
CA GLY A 93 -3.32 -9.34 -27.16
C GLY A 93 -3.50 -9.51 -25.65
N LEU A 94 -2.38 -9.52 -24.92
CA LEU A 94 -2.36 -9.58 -23.45
C LEU A 94 -3.03 -8.38 -22.78
N VAL A 95 -2.77 -7.17 -23.29
CA VAL A 95 -3.41 -5.95 -22.82
C VAL A 95 -4.93 -6.03 -23.01
N SER A 96 -5.38 -6.49 -24.17
CA SER A 96 -6.82 -6.65 -24.44
C SER A 96 -7.48 -7.72 -23.55
N GLU A 97 -6.75 -8.77 -23.19
CA GLU A 97 -7.24 -9.77 -22.22
C GLU A 97 -7.38 -9.16 -20.81
N ILE A 98 -6.37 -8.39 -20.37
CA ILE A 98 -6.41 -7.70 -19.08
C ILE A 98 -7.53 -6.67 -19.00
N GLU A 99 -7.76 -5.87 -20.06
CA GLU A 99 -8.83 -4.87 -20.11
C GLU A 99 -10.22 -5.50 -19.93
N LYS A 100 -10.43 -6.74 -20.38
CA LYS A 100 -11.69 -7.46 -20.17
C LYS A 100 -11.85 -7.93 -18.72
N GLU A 101 -10.75 -8.22 -18.04
CA GLU A 101 -10.75 -8.68 -16.65
C GLU A 101 -10.67 -7.54 -15.63
N GLU A 102 -10.19 -6.37 -16.03
CA GLU A 102 -10.01 -5.18 -15.18
C GLU A 102 -11.29 -4.75 -14.44
N PRO A 103 -12.49 -4.77 -15.06
CA PRO A 103 -13.74 -4.46 -14.35
C PRO A 103 -14.04 -5.36 -13.16
N PHE A 104 -13.36 -6.52 -13.09
CA PHE A 104 -13.55 -7.53 -12.07
C PHE A 104 -12.31 -7.74 -11.20
N ASP A 105 -11.30 -6.87 -11.27
CA ASP A 105 -10.07 -7.05 -10.49
C ASP A 105 -10.26 -6.97 -8.99
N THR A 106 -11.25 -6.20 -8.59
CA THR A 106 -11.74 -6.08 -7.23
C THR A 106 -12.79 -7.16 -6.93
N MET A 107 -12.73 -8.32 -7.58
CA MET A 107 -13.67 -9.43 -7.31
C MET A 107 -12.91 -10.63 -6.74
N PRO A 108 -13.52 -11.40 -5.82
CA PRO A 108 -12.96 -12.65 -5.35
C PRO A 108 -12.68 -13.62 -6.50
N ASP A 109 -11.60 -14.41 -6.39
CA ASP A 109 -11.15 -15.36 -7.41
C ASP A 109 -12.23 -16.43 -7.71
N GLU A 110 -13.14 -16.69 -6.77
CA GLU A 110 -14.27 -17.62 -6.89
C GLU A 110 -15.41 -17.07 -7.77
N VAL A 111 -15.57 -15.74 -7.81
CA VAL A 111 -16.72 -15.07 -8.45
C VAL A 111 -16.35 -14.53 -9.83
N LYS A 112 -15.08 -14.17 -10.04
CA LYS A 112 -14.56 -13.60 -11.28
C LYS A 112 -14.88 -14.45 -12.53
N PRO A 113 -14.69 -15.79 -12.56
CA PRO A 113 -15.03 -16.60 -13.73
C PRO A 113 -16.51 -16.59 -14.08
N SER A 114 -17.38 -16.56 -13.06
CA SER A 114 -18.83 -16.53 -13.23
C SER A 114 -19.28 -15.19 -13.83
N LEU A 115 -18.72 -14.07 -13.35
CA LEU A 115 -19.02 -12.74 -13.87
C LEU A 115 -18.54 -12.56 -15.31
N LEU A 116 -17.35 -13.04 -15.65
CA LEU A 116 -16.84 -13.02 -17.02
C LEU A 116 -17.77 -13.79 -17.96
N ARG A 117 -18.20 -14.98 -17.56
CA ARG A 117 -19.13 -15.80 -18.36
C ARG A 117 -20.49 -15.15 -18.54
N VAL A 118 -21.03 -14.51 -17.50
CA VAL A 118 -22.31 -13.79 -17.60
C VAL A 118 -22.16 -12.56 -18.48
N THR A 119 -21.01 -11.88 -18.45
CA THR A 119 -20.72 -10.73 -19.33
C THR A 119 -20.69 -11.16 -20.79
N GLU A 120 -20.06 -12.30 -21.08
CA GLU A 120 -19.99 -12.85 -22.42
C GLU A 120 -21.38 -13.26 -22.94
N LEU A 121 -22.22 -13.85 -22.08
CA LEU A 121 -23.61 -14.21 -22.41
C LEU A 121 -24.47 -12.96 -22.66
N ALA A 122 -24.32 -11.93 -21.81
CA ALA A 122 -24.98 -10.65 -21.96
C ALA A 122 -24.58 -9.93 -23.25
N PHE A 123 -23.30 -10.00 -23.65
CA PHE A 123 -22.80 -9.39 -24.88
C PHE A 123 -23.28 -10.11 -26.15
N LYS A 124 -23.55 -11.42 -26.05
CA LYS A 124 -24.11 -12.23 -27.14
C LYS A 124 -25.64 -12.13 -27.23
N SER A 125 -26.28 -11.48 -26.26
CA SER A 125 -27.71 -11.19 -26.34
C SER A 125 -27.98 -10.11 -27.39
N GLY A 126 -29.12 -10.24 -28.09
CA GLY A 126 -29.59 -9.24 -29.05
C GLY A 126 -30.20 -7.99 -28.41
N GLU A 127 -30.42 -8.00 -27.10
CA GLU A 127 -31.05 -6.92 -26.33
C GLU A 127 -29.99 -5.98 -25.73
N GLU A 128 -30.08 -4.68 -26.01
CA GLU A 128 -29.16 -3.66 -25.48
C GLU A 128 -29.21 -3.57 -23.95
N SER A 129 -30.37 -3.87 -23.36
CA SER A 129 -30.62 -3.87 -21.91
C SER A 129 -29.80 -4.94 -21.18
N ASP A 130 -29.55 -6.08 -21.83
CA ASP A 130 -28.82 -7.21 -21.24
C ASP A 130 -27.35 -6.88 -20.98
N LYS A 131 -26.76 -6.01 -21.82
CA LYS A 131 -25.38 -5.53 -21.67
C LYS A 131 -25.12 -4.84 -20.33
N HIS A 132 -26.18 -4.33 -19.68
CA HIS A 132 -26.07 -3.59 -18.42
C HIS A 132 -26.48 -4.39 -17.18
N ILE A 133 -26.97 -5.64 -17.33
CA ILE A 133 -27.50 -6.46 -16.21
C ILE A 133 -26.46 -6.68 -15.11
N LEU A 134 -25.18 -6.69 -15.46
CA LEU A 134 -24.09 -6.89 -14.50
C LEU A 134 -23.69 -5.61 -13.75
N THR A 135 -24.04 -4.43 -14.26
CA THR A 135 -23.66 -3.13 -13.67
C THR A 135 -24.04 -3.02 -12.18
N PRO A 136 -25.25 -3.43 -11.74
CA PRO A 136 -25.61 -3.37 -10.32
C PRO A 136 -24.78 -4.33 -9.46
N ILE A 137 -24.47 -5.52 -10.01
CA ILE A 137 -23.71 -6.57 -9.31
C ILE A 137 -22.25 -6.15 -9.15
N THR A 138 -21.64 -5.64 -10.23
CA THR A 138 -20.27 -5.11 -10.20
C THR A 138 -20.17 -3.92 -9.25
N ASN A 139 -21.12 -2.96 -9.30
CA ASN A 139 -21.13 -1.82 -8.39
C ASN A 139 -21.22 -2.23 -6.91
N LEU A 140 -22.08 -3.21 -6.59
CA LEU A 140 -22.23 -3.68 -5.22
C LEU A 140 -20.99 -4.40 -4.70
N LEU A 141 -20.39 -5.25 -5.54
CA LEU A 141 -19.18 -5.99 -5.17
C LEU A 141 -17.95 -5.06 -5.06
N THR A 142 -17.83 -4.07 -5.95
CA THR A 142 -16.80 -3.02 -5.85
C THR A 142 -16.96 -2.26 -4.53
N LYS A 143 -18.18 -1.82 -4.20
CA LYS A 143 -18.46 -1.13 -2.93
C LYS A 143 -18.15 -2.00 -1.71
N TYR A 144 -18.43 -3.29 -1.79
CA TYR A 144 -18.09 -4.23 -0.71
C TYR A 144 -16.57 -4.35 -0.51
N GLN A 145 -15.80 -4.38 -1.60
CA GLN A 145 -14.34 -4.38 -1.50
C GLN A 145 -13.78 -3.05 -1.02
N GLU A 146 -14.30 -1.91 -1.49
CA GLU A 146 -13.93 -0.59 -0.96
C GLU A 146 -14.11 -0.55 0.57
N LEU A 147 -15.23 -1.06 1.08
CA LEU A 147 -15.48 -1.18 2.52
C LEU A 147 -14.47 -2.09 3.24
N GLN A 148 -14.07 -3.21 2.63
CA GLN A 148 -13.02 -4.07 3.20
C GLN A 148 -11.65 -3.38 3.21
N GLU A 149 -11.29 -2.67 2.15
CA GLU A 149 -10.04 -1.92 2.07
C GLU A 149 -10.03 -0.76 3.07
N GLU A 150 -11.14 -0.03 3.20
CA GLU A 150 -11.34 0.99 4.22
C GLU A 150 -11.22 0.40 5.62
N GLN A 151 -11.81 -0.77 5.89
CA GLN A 151 -11.61 -1.45 7.17
C GLN A 151 -10.14 -1.81 7.40
N LYS A 152 -9.44 -2.32 6.38
CA LYS A 152 -8.02 -2.69 6.50
C LYS A 152 -7.13 -1.46 6.73
N LYS A 153 -7.42 -0.35 6.03
CA LYS A 153 -6.76 0.94 6.21
C LYS A 153 -7.04 1.51 7.60
N THR A 154 -8.30 1.50 8.02
CA THR A 154 -8.74 1.92 9.35
C THR A 154 -8.02 1.10 10.41
N ARG A 155 -7.98 -0.22 10.29
CA ARG A 155 -7.26 -1.10 11.22
C ARG A 155 -5.77 -0.76 11.31
N LYS A 156 -5.11 -0.48 10.18
CA LYS A 156 -3.72 -0.01 10.18
C LYS A 156 -3.58 1.34 10.88
N GLN A 157 -4.46 2.30 10.59
CA GLN A 157 -4.46 3.62 11.23
C GLN A 157 -4.72 3.51 12.73
N THR A 158 -5.66 2.67 13.17
CA THR A 158 -5.95 2.38 14.56
C THR A 158 -4.75 1.76 15.27
N ASN A 159 -4.06 0.79 14.64
CA ASN A 159 -2.82 0.24 15.21
C ASN A 159 -1.71 1.30 15.35
N THR A 160 -1.55 2.17 14.35
CA THR A 160 -0.60 3.29 14.44
C THR A 160 -1.02 4.27 15.55
N ALA A 161 -2.31 4.58 15.66
CA ALA A 161 -2.83 5.44 16.72
C ALA A 161 -2.57 4.83 18.11
N TYR A 162 -2.81 3.53 18.30
CA TYR A 162 -2.47 2.84 19.55
C TYR A 162 -0.98 2.95 19.89
N LEU A 163 -0.10 2.75 18.91
CA LEU A 163 1.34 2.92 19.11
C LEU A 163 1.66 4.36 19.56
N LEU A 164 1.08 5.36 18.91
CA LEU A 164 1.24 6.77 19.29
C LEU A 164 0.69 7.07 20.68
N THR A 165 -0.45 6.49 21.06
CA THR A 165 -1.04 6.62 22.40
C THR A 165 -0.10 6.04 23.45
N ILE A 166 0.49 4.87 23.21
CA ILE A 166 1.46 4.24 24.12
C ILE A 166 2.69 5.14 24.29
N VAL A 167 3.26 5.64 23.19
CA VAL A 167 4.42 6.56 23.25
C VAL A 167 4.06 7.85 24.00
N SER A 168 2.90 8.43 23.71
CA SER A 168 2.41 9.66 24.37
C SER A 168 2.18 9.44 25.87
N PHE A 169 1.67 8.27 26.25
CA PHE A 169 1.49 7.89 27.65
C PHE A 169 2.84 7.79 28.38
N ILE A 170 3.85 7.14 27.77
CA ILE A 170 5.19 7.02 28.35
C ILE A 170 5.82 8.42 28.54
N VAL A 171 5.75 9.28 27.51
CA VAL A 171 6.26 10.66 27.59
C VAL A 171 5.53 11.46 28.66
N GLY A 172 4.20 11.31 28.75
CA GLY A 172 3.38 11.95 29.78
C GLY A 172 3.77 11.49 31.19
N ALA A 173 3.96 10.18 31.41
CA ALA A 173 4.38 9.62 32.69
C ALA A 173 5.77 10.10 33.12
N VAL A 174 6.73 10.15 32.18
CA VAL A 174 8.07 10.70 32.42
C VAL A 174 8.00 12.19 32.76
N SER A 175 7.17 12.96 32.06
CA SER A 175 6.97 14.39 32.32
C SER A 175 6.33 14.64 33.69
N LEU A 176 5.38 13.81 34.08
CA LEU A 176 4.74 13.87 35.40
C LEU A 176 5.73 13.54 36.52
N TYR A 177 6.56 12.51 36.34
CA TYR A 177 7.63 12.18 37.27
C TYR A 177 8.57 13.38 37.49
N PHE A 178 8.94 14.08 36.43
CA PHE A 178 9.73 15.31 36.53
C PHE A 178 8.97 16.45 37.22
N ALA A 179 7.68 16.61 36.98
CA ALA A 179 6.89 17.64 37.66
C ALA A 179 6.83 17.41 39.18
N VAL A 180 6.74 16.15 39.61
CA VAL A 180 6.66 15.78 41.04
C VAL A 180 8.03 15.80 41.72
N THR A 181 9.10 15.50 40.99
CA THR A 181 10.48 15.49 41.52
C THR A 181 11.22 16.81 41.32
N ALA A 182 10.60 17.79 40.66
CA ALA A 182 11.16 19.12 40.51
C ALA A 182 11.24 19.83 41.88
N PRO A 183 12.37 20.50 42.19
CA PRO A 183 12.53 21.19 43.46
C PRO A 183 11.49 22.31 43.60
N THR A 184 10.89 22.40 44.78
CA THR A 184 9.88 23.40 45.10
C THR A 184 10.51 24.79 45.27
N ALA A 185 9.71 25.85 45.12
CA ALA A 185 10.20 27.23 45.25
C ALA A 185 10.90 27.51 46.60
N SER A 186 10.43 26.87 47.68
CA SER A 186 11.05 26.94 49.01
C SER A 186 12.40 26.23 49.09
N GLU A 187 12.55 25.07 48.45
CA GLU A 187 13.82 24.34 48.39
C GLU A 187 14.87 25.11 47.58
N ILE A 188 14.46 25.71 46.46
CA ILE A 188 15.31 26.58 45.64
C ILE A 188 15.78 27.80 46.45
N ALA A 189 14.88 28.44 47.20
CA ALA A 189 15.23 29.58 48.05
C ALA A 189 16.19 29.20 49.20
N SER A 190 16.02 28.02 49.80
CA SER A 190 16.90 27.53 50.86
C SER A 190 18.32 27.23 50.36
N GLN A 191 18.45 26.65 49.16
CA GLN A 191 19.74 26.38 48.53
C GLN A 191 20.46 27.68 48.12
N LEU A 192 19.75 28.66 47.60
CA LEU A 192 20.32 29.98 47.26
C LEU A 192 20.71 30.78 48.51
N GLY A 193 19.99 30.62 49.63
CA GLY A 193 20.33 31.23 50.92
C GLY A 193 21.53 30.60 51.62
N ALA A 194 21.76 29.29 51.43
CA ALA A 194 22.89 28.55 51.98
C ALA A 194 24.22 28.74 51.21
N ILE A 195 24.17 29.38 50.03
CA ILE A 195 25.34 29.72 49.20
C ILE A 195 25.90 31.13 49.55
N LYS A 196 25.38 31.79 50.59
CA LYS A 196 25.93 33.05 51.12
C LYS A 196 26.97 32.82 52.22
#